data_AF-A0AA40KSZ3-F1
#
_entry.id   AF-A0AA40KSZ3-F1
#
_cell.length_a   1.000
_cell.length_b   1.000
_cell.length_c   1.000
_cell.angle_alpha   90.00
_cell.angle_beta   90.00
_cell.angle_gamma   90.00
#
_symmetry.space_group_name_H-M   'P 1'
#
loop_
_entity.id
_entity.type
_entity.pdbx_description
1 polymer ?
#
loop_
_entity_poly.entity_id
_entity_poly.type
_entity_poly.pdbx_seq_one_letter_code
_entity_poly.pdbx_strand_id
1 'polypeptide(L)'
;MHPSVWNHTDQPRNPNYEKDIVYVTKHLKWILNVIGVWPVMLKSIGEYLSKIVIVLSNLVVFFIEVLYVLHIILEQQNNFLRLRLLAFAWYTLVSLMKYWALTMRKSNIKCCVEQMYADWKQVDLQRDRTLMLKYGKIGRDLTIYSAAFMYGSSMSFVAVMQYAVGSHVDENNRTIRLLVYPAYSGLFDVQKTPIYETVYILQCVCTFVLNTISSGTCGLAALFATHACGQIDVIMSQLNDLVDEKFTKKNYNPDTQLMEIVQHHMKILKYK
;
A
#
# COMPACT_ATOMS: atom_id res chain seq x y z
N MET A 1 42.16 -10.76 -17.21
CA MET A 1 42.39 -9.37 -16.76
C MET A 1 41.51 -8.47 -17.61
N HIS A 2 40.39 -7.99 -17.06
CA HIS A 2 39.50 -7.04 -17.71
C HIS A 2 39.11 -6.03 -16.61
N PRO A 3 39.59 -4.78 -16.64
CA PRO A 3 39.20 -3.81 -15.64
C PRO A 3 37.80 -3.30 -15.96
N SER A 4 36.89 -3.43 -14.99
CA SER A 4 35.59 -2.78 -15.01
C SER A 4 35.78 -1.27 -14.85
N VAL A 5 35.32 -0.54 -15.85
CA VAL A 5 35.31 0.92 -15.87
C VAL A 5 34.23 1.41 -14.89
N TRP A 6 34.65 1.76 -13.67
CA TRP A 6 33.89 2.62 -12.78
C TRP A 6 34.03 4.06 -13.27
N ASN A 7 33.14 4.49 -14.18
CA ASN A 7 33.11 5.86 -14.66
C ASN A 7 32.32 6.77 -13.71
N HIS A 8 32.94 7.88 -13.35
CA HIS A 8 32.47 9.01 -12.54
C HIS A 8 30.99 9.40 -12.75
N THR A 9 30.09 9.18 -11.77
CA THR A 9 28.87 9.98 -11.49
C THR A 9 28.16 9.59 -10.16
N ASP A 10 28.88 9.34 -9.06
CA ASP A 10 28.23 8.98 -7.78
C ASP A 10 27.86 10.15 -6.88
N GLN A 11 28.25 11.38 -7.25
CA GLN A 11 27.97 12.56 -6.45
C GLN A 11 26.50 13.00 -6.66
N PRO A 12 25.70 13.12 -5.58
CA PRO A 12 24.29 13.51 -5.68
C PRO A 12 24.19 14.92 -6.27
N ARG A 13 23.36 15.09 -7.31
CA ARG A 13 23.08 16.40 -7.91
C ARG A 13 22.10 17.20 -7.06
N ASN A 14 21.11 16.51 -6.48
CA ASN A 14 20.22 17.08 -5.46
C ASN A 14 20.80 16.85 -4.05
N PRO A 15 21.28 17.88 -3.33
CA PRO A 15 21.79 17.70 -1.96
C PRO A 15 20.68 17.41 -0.94
N ASN A 16 19.41 17.66 -1.27
CA ASN A 16 18.25 17.47 -0.38
C ASN A 16 17.45 16.19 -0.68
N TYR A 17 17.88 15.36 -1.63
CA TYR A 17 17.14 14.19 -2.12
C TYR A 17 16.65 13.24 -1.02
N GLU A 18 17.48 13.00 0.00
CA GLU A 18 17.13 12.11 1.12
C GLU A 18 15.97 12.68 1.95
N LYS A 19 15.97 13.99 2.21
CA LYS A 19 14.87 14.66 2.94
C LYS A 19 13.58 14.60 2.12
N ASP A 20 13.68 14.82 0.81
CA ASP A 20 12.53 14.84 -0.10
C ASP A 20 11.86 13.47 -0.20
N ILE A 21 12.64 12.42 -0.45
CA ILE A 21 12.09 11.07 -0.58
C ILE A 21 11.56 10.53 0.75
N VAL A 22 12.23 10.81 1.87
CA VAL A 22 11.73 10.46 3.21
C VAL A 22 10.42 11.20 3.48
N TYR A 23 10.33 12.48 3.14
CA TYR A 23 9.10 13.25 3.29
C TYR A 23 7.93 12.64 2.51
N VAL A 24 8.14 12.27 1.24
CA VAL A 24 7.09 11.71 0.37
C VAL A 24 6.68 10.31 0.83
N THR A 25 7.63 9.47 1.23
CA THR A 25 7.37 8.04 1.51
C THR A 25 7.06 7.72 2.98
N LYS A 26 7.22 8.67 3.92
CA LYS A 26 7.15 8.43 5.38
C LYS A 26 5.96 7.56 5.82
N HIS A 27 4.75 7.97 5.44
CA HIS A 27 3.52 7.30 5.89
C HIS A 27 3.34 5.93 5.24
N LEU A 28 3.61 5.83 3.94
CA LEU A 28 3.55 4.57 3.22
C LEU A 28 4.56 3.56 3.77
N LYS A 29 5.79 4.01 4.05
CA LYS A 29 6.83 3.20 4.68
C LYS A 29 6.39 2.67 6.03
N TRP A 30 5.76 3.51 6.85
CA TRP A 30 5.22 3.08 8.13
C TRP A 30 4.11 2.01 7.98
N ILE A 31 3.12 2.26 7.11
CA ILE A 31 2.02 1.33 6.81
C ILE A 31 2.56 -0.03 6.32
N LEU A 32 3.48 -0.02 5.35
CA LEU A 32 4.02 -1.26 4.78
C LEU A 32 5.00 -1.98 5.71
N ASN A 33 5.66 -1.27 6.63
CA ASN A 33 6.48 -1.89 7.67
C ASN A 33 5.61 -2.70 8.66
N VAL A 34 4.44 -2.19 9.02
CA VAL A 34 3.51 -2.87 9.95
C VAL A 34 3.10 -4.26 9.44
N ILE A 35 2.92 -4.41 8.13
CA ILE A 35 2.60 -5.70 7.48
C ILE A 35 3.86 -6.43 6.97
N GLY A 36 5.06 -5.96 7.28
CA GLY A 36 6.31 -6.58 6.85
C GLY A 36 6.59 -6.53 5.34
N VAL A 37 5.86 -5.75 4.56
CA VAL A 37 6.00 -5.69 3.08
C VAL A 37 7.08 -4.70 2.66
N TRP A 38 7.32 -3.64 3.42
CA TRP A 38 8.29 -2.61 3.03
C TRP A 38 9.67 -3.23 2.71
N PRO A 39 10.35 -2.78 1.63
CA PRO A 39 11.70 -3.23 1.32
C PRO A 39 12.67 -2.83 2.45
N VAL A 40 12.98 -3.80 3.31
CA VAL A 40 13.94 -3.63 4.39
C VAL A 40 15.34 -3.68 3.78
N MET A 41 16.11 -2.59 3.92
CA MET A 41 17.50 -2.50 3.43
C MET A 41 18.51 -3.19 4.39
N LEU A 42 18.07 -3.60 5.59
CA LEU A 42 18.86 -4.32 6.58
C LEU A 42 18.81 -5.84 6.33
N LYS A 43 19.96 -6.39 5.93
CA LYS A 43 20.15 -7.68 5.23
C LYS A 43 19.90 -8.99 6.01
N SER A 44 19.44 -8.98 7.27
CA SER A 44 19.28 -10.26 8.00
C SER A 44 18.12 -10.28 8.99
N ILE A 45 18.19 -9.50 10.08
CA ILE A 45 17.20 -9.58 11.18
C ILE A 45 15.83 -9.07 10.70
N GLY A 46 15.80 -7.98 9.94
CA GLY A 46 14.56 -7.38 9.46
C GLY A 46 13.82 -8.22 8.42
N GLU A 47 14.54 -9.02 7.62
CA GLU A 47 13.91 -9.94 6.65
C GLU A 47 13.21 -11.11 7.33
N TYR A 48 13.83 -11.68 8.38
CA TYR A 48 13.23 -12.76 9.15
C TYR A 48 11.99 -12.29 9.92
N LEU A 49 12.08 -11.13 10.59
CA LEU A 49 10.94 -10.52 11.27
C LEU A 49 9.78 -10.24 10.31
N SER A 50 10.08 -9.71 9.12
CA SER A 50 9.09 -9.49 8.07
C SER A 50 8.36 -10.78 7.68
N LYS A 51 9.08 -11.90 7.51
CA LYS A 51 8.47 -13.20 7.21
C LYS A 51 7.58 -13.69 8.36
N ILE A 52 8.02 -13.55 9.61
CA ILE A 52 7.22 -13.91 10.79
C ILE A 52 5.92 -13.12 10.81
N VAL A 53 6.00 -11.79 10.64
CA VAL A 53 4.82 -10.91 10.62
C VAL A 53 3.85 -11.36 9.53
N ILE A 54 4.34 -11.63 8.32
CA ILE A 54 3.49 -12.09 7.21
C ILE A 54 2.80 -13.42 7.55
N VAL A 55 3.54 -14.41 8.03
CA VAL A 55 2.97 -15.72 8.39
C VAL A 55 1.95 -15.59 9.52
N LEU A 56 2.29 -14.88 10.60
CA LEU A 56 1.41 -14.69 11.75
C LEU A 56 0.13 -13.93 11.36
N SER A 57 0.25 -12.85 10.58
CA SER A 57 -0.91 -12.11 10.07
C SER A 57 -1.83 -13.01 9.23
N ASN A 58 -1.27 -13.83 8.34
CA ASN A 58 -2.07 -14.76 7.56
C ASN A 58 -2.77 -15.79 8.44
N LEU A 59 -2.07 -16.39 9.40
CA LEU A 59 -2.64 -17.39 10.32
C LEU A 59 -3.82 -16.81 11.11
N VAL A 60 -3.67 -15.60 11.67
CA VAL A 60 -4.75 -14.93 12.42
C VAL A 60 -5.94 -14.63 11.52
N VAL A 61 -5.72 -14.06 10.33
CA VAL A 61 -6.81 -13.72 9.40
C VAL A 61 -7.54 -14.99 8.95
N PHE A 62 -6.82 -16.05 8.59
CA PHE A 62 -7.42 -17.33 8.19
C PHE A 62 -8.23 -17.98 9.30
N PHE A 63 -7.70 -18.01 10.53
CA PHE A 63 -8.42 -18.58 11.66
C PHE A 63 -9.75 -17.88 11.89
N ILE A 64 -9.76 -16.54 11.88
CA ILE A 64 -10.97 -15.74 12.04
C ILE A 64 -11.92 -15.91 10.84
N GLU A 65 -11.41 -15.92 9.62
CA GLU A 65 -12.22 -16.09 8.41
C GLU A 65 -12.91 -17.46 8.39
N VAL A 66 -12.24 -18.54 8.82
CA VAL A 66 -12.85 -19.87 8.93
C VAL A 66 -14.00 -19.86 9.94
N LEU A 67 -13.81 -19.28 11.12
CA LEU A 67 -14.88 -19.16 12.13
C LEU A 67 -16.07 -18.34 11.61
N TYR A 68 -15.79 -17.30 10.83
CA TYR A 68 -16.80 -16.43 10.23
C TYR A 68 -17.59 -17.16 9.13
N VAL A 69 -16.91 -17.86 8.22
CA VAL A 69 -17.55 -18.62 7.14
C VAL A 69 -18.37 -19.79 7.68
N LEU A 70 -17.87 -20.49 8.71
CA LEU A 70 -18.63 -21.55 9.38
C LEU A 70 -19.92 -21.01 9.99
N HIS A 71 -19.90 -19.83 10.61
CA HIS A 71 -21.11 -19.18 11.11
C HIS A 71 -22.13 -18.91 10.00
N ILE A 72 -21.68 -18.36 8.86
CA ILE A 72 -22.53 -18.08 7.68
C ILE A 72 -23.18 -19.35 7.14
N ILE A 73 -22.46 -20.48 7.14
CA ILE A 73 -22.95 -21.73 6.54
C ILE A 73 -23.85 -22.50 7.51
N LEU A 74 -23.49 -22.56 8.79
CA LEU A 74 -24.08 -23.49 9.76
C LEU A 74 -25.11 -22.86 10.71
N GLU A 75 -24.96 -21.58 11.04
CA GLU A 75 -25.82 -20.91 12.04
C GLU A 75 -26.76 -19.88 11.41
N GLN A 76 -26.35 -19.28 10.29
CA GLN A 76 -27.11 -18.20 9.68
C GLN A 76 -28.25 -18.70 8.77
N GLN A 77 -29.49 -18.66 9.27
CA GLN A 77 -30.68 -19.12 8.54
C GLN A 77 -31.30 -18.05 7.61
N ASN A 78 -31.16 -16.76 7.94
CA ASN A 78 -31.75 -15.70 7.12
C ASN A 78 -30.87 -15.41 5.88
N ASN A 79 -31.41 -15.69 4.69
CA ASN A 79 -30.74 -15.53 3.40
C ASN A 79 -30.27 -14.10 3.10
N PHE A 80 -31.04 -13.08 3.50
CA PHE A 80 -30.65 -11.68 3.28
C PHE A 80 -29.43 -11.30 4.11
N LEU A 81 -29.44 -11.65 5.40
CA LEU A 81 -28.28 -11.42 6.28
C LEU A 81 -27.09 -12.27 5.85
N ARG A 82 -27.32 -13.51 5.39
CA ARG A 82 -26.28 -14.38 4.82
C ARG A 82 -25.57 -13.73 3.63
N LEU A 83 -26.32 -13.12 2.71
CA LEU A 83 -25.76 -12.39 1.56
C LEU A 83 -24.90 -11.20 2.01
N ARG A 84 -25.38 -10.41 3.00
CA ARG A 84 -24.61 -9.29 3.55
C ARG A 84 -23.31 -9.77 4.21
N LEU A 85 -23.35 -10.89 4.94
CA LEU A 85 -22.17 -11.46 5.57
C LEU A 85 -21.17 -12.02 4.54
N LEU A 86 -21.67 -12.63 3.46
CA LEU A 86 -20.83 -13.07 2.32
C LEU A 86 -20.07 -11.91 1.65
N ALA A 87 -20.66 -10.71 1.62
CA ALA A 87 -19.96 -9.53 1.09
C ALA A 87 -18.70 -9.19 1.91
N PHE A 88 -18.77 -9.32 3.24
CA PHE A 88 -17.59 -9.13 4.10
C PHE A 88 -16.56 -10.25 3.91
N ALA A 89 -16.98 -11.52 3.80
CA ALA A 89 -16.07 -12.63 3.52
C ALA A 89 -15.32 -12.42 2.19
N TRP A 90 -16.06 -11.98 1.16
CA TRP A 90 -15.48 -11.64 -0.13
C TRP A 90 -14.46 -10.50 -0.02
N TYR A 91 -14.77 -9.46 0.76
CA TYR A 91 -13.83 -8.36 1.03
C TYR A 91 -12.55 -8.85 1.72
N THR A 92 -12.64 -9.75 2.71
CA THR A 92 -11.47 -10.36 3.37
C THR A 92 -10.63 -11.13 2.36
N LEU A 93 -11.27 -11.94 1.51
CA LEU A 93 -10.59 -12.73 0.48
C LEU A 93 -9.82 -11.85 -0.52
N VAL A 94 -10.46 -10.79 -1.04
CA VAL A 94 -9.81 -9.83 -1.94
C VAL A 94 -8.63 -9.15 -1.27
N SER A 95 -8.76 -8.82 0.02
CA SER A 95 -7.68 -8.20 0.80
C SER A 95 -6.50 -9.17 1.01
N LEU A 96 -6.76 -10.46 1.27
CA LEU A 96 -5.72 -11.50 1.33
C LEU A 96 -5.01 -11.65 -0.02
N MET A 97 -5.75 -11.69 -1.13
CA MET A 97 -5.17 -11.74 -2.47
C MET A 97 -4.23 -10.54 -2.72
N LYS A 98 -4.64 -9.33 -2.33
CA LYS A 98 -3.76 -8.14 -2.38
C LYS A 98 -2.51 -8.33 -1.54
N TYR A 99 -2.65 -8.89 -0.34
CA TYR A 99 -1.51 -9.10 0.56
C TYR A 99 -0.48 -10.08 -0.01
N TRP A 100 -0.95 -11.20 -0.59
CA TRP A 100 -0.08 -12.14 -1.28
C TRP A 100 0.55 -11.52 -2.52
N ALA A 101 -0.20 -10.77 -3.31
CA ALA A 101 0.35 -10.06 -4.47
C ALA A 101 1.46 -9.09 -4.06
N LEU A 102 1.27 -8.32 -2.98
CA LEU A 102 2.29 -7.42 -2.42
C LEU A 102 3.53 -8.19 -1.95
N THR A 103 3.33 -9.32 -1.27
CA THR A 103 4.41 -10.16 -0.76
C THR A 103 5.24 -10.78 -1.89
N MET A 104 4.57 -11.33 -2.91
CA MET A 104 5.23 -11.93 -4.09
C MET A 104 5.96 -10.89 -4.93
N ARG A 105 5.45 -9.66 -5.00
CA ARG A 105 6.05 -8.55 -5.75
C ARG A 105 7.02 -7.71 -4.93
N LYS A 106 7.43 -8.16 -3.73
CA LYS A 106 8.30 -7.39 -2.84
C LYS A 106 9.63 -6.99 -3.48
N SER A 107 10.23 -7.86 -4.31
CA SER A 107 11.44 -7.54 -5.09
C SER A 107 11.20 -6.43 -6.11
N ASN A 108 10.06 -6.47 -6.81
CA ASN A 108 9.70 -5.46 -7.80
C ASN A 108 9.41 -4.12 -7.11
N ILE A 109 8.69 -4.12 -5.98
CA ILE A 109 8.46 -2.92 -5.17
C ILE A 109 9.78 -2.31 -4.72
N LYS A 110 10.73 -3.15 -4.26
CA LYS A 110 12.08 -2.70 -3.91
C LYS A 110 12.78 -2.00 -5.08
N CYS A 111 12.79 -2.64 -6.25
CA CYS A 111 13.38 -2.09 -7.47
C CYS A 111 12.75 -0.74 -7.83
N CYS A 112 11.42 -0.62 -7.80
CA CYS A 112 10.73 0.64 -8.06
C CYS A 112 11.11 1.75 -7.05
N VAL A 113 11.23 1.42 -5.76
CA VAL A 113 11.64 2.39 -4.73
C VAL A 113 13.10 2.80 -4.91
N GLU A 114 13.99 1.88 -5.29
CA GLU A 114 15.40 2.18 -5.59
C GLU A 114 15.54 3.08 -6.82
N GLN A 115 14.76 2.81 -7.88
CA GLN A 115 14.70 3.66 -9.06
C GLN A 115 14.20 5.06 -8.71
N MET A 116 13.13 5.15 -7.92
CA MET A 116 12.61 6.43 -7.43
C MET A 116 13.70 7.21 -6.68
N TYR A 117 14.48 6.53 -5.82
CA TYR A 117 15.60 7.14 -5.10
C TYR A 117 16.70 7.64 -6.03
N ALA A 118 17.03 6.89 -7.09
CA ALA A 118 17.96 7.32 -8.12
C ALA A 118 17.44 8.57 -8.86
N ASP A 119 16.15 8.61 -9.22
CA ASP A 119 15.53 9.76 -9.87
C ASP A 119 15.66 11.01 -8.98
N TRP A 120 15.29 10.91 -7.69
CA TRP A 120 15.42 12.01 -6.73
C TRP A 120 16.87 12.48 -6.54
N LYS A 121 17.85 11.56 -6.61
CA LYS A 121 19.30 11.86 -6.50
C LYS A 121 19.84 12.59 -7.72
N GLN A 122 19.32 12.29 -8.91
CA GLN A 122 19.81 12.81 -10.20
C GLN A 122 19.21 14.16 -10.60
N VAL A 123 18.12 14.59 -9.98
CA VAL A 123 17.52 15.91 -10.23
C VAL A 123 18.52 17.01 -9.90
N ASP A 124 18.76 17.90 -10.86
CA ASP A 124 19.70 19.03 -10.72
C ASP A 124 18.96 20.37 -10.67
N LEU A 125 17.97 20.53 -11.57
CA LEU A 125 17.19 21.76 -11.67
C LEU A 125 16.21 21.90 -10.51
N GLN A 126 16.26 23.06 -9.83
CA GLN A 126 15.36 23.36 -8.72
C GLN A 126 13.88 23.39 -9.12
N ARG A 127 13.58 23.78 -10.36
CA ARG A 127 12.22 23.73 -10.93
C ARG A 127 11.70 22.29 -10.98
N ASP A 128 12.52 21.37 -11.49
CA ASP A 128 12.15 19.96 -11.65
C ASP A 128 11.99 19.28 -10.28
N ARG A 129 12.86 19.61 -9.32
CA ARG A 129 12.70 19.19 -7.91
C ARG A 129 11.38 19.66 -7.32
N THR A 130 11.01 20.92 -7.57
CA THR A 130 9.74 21.49 -7.07
C THR A 130 8.54 20.77 -7.67
N LEU A 131 8.61 20.42 -8.95
CA LEU A 131 7.57 19.69 -9.66
C LEU A 131 7.43 18.25 -9.13
N MET A 132 8.55 17.53 -8.94
CA MET A 132 8.53 16.21 -8.31
C MET A 132 7.98 16.26 -6.88
N LEU A 133 8.31 17.30 -6.10
CA LEU A 133 7.76 17.50 -4.75
C LEU A 133 6.25 17.76 -4.76
N LYS A 134 5.74 18.51 -5.74
CA LYS A 134 4.30 18.73 -5.93
C LYS A 134 3.58 17.40 -6.10
N TYR A 135 4.03 16.55 -7.01
CA TYR A 135 3.43 15.23 -7.25
C TYR A 135 3.63 14.27 -6.07
N GLY A 136 4.82 14.26 -5.46
CA GLY A 136 5.10 13.48 -4.27
C GLY A 136 4.19 13.85 -3.09
N LYS A 137 3.87 15.14 -2.92
CA LYS A 137 2.89 15.61 -1.93
C LYS A 137 1.49 15.07 -2.23
N ILE A 138 1.04 15.09 -3.49
CA ILE A 138 -0.25 14.52 -3.89
C ILE A 138 -0.31 13.02 -3.55
N GLY A 139 0.73 12.25 -3.89
CA GLY A 139 0.79 10.82 -3.57
C GLY A 139 0.77 10.54 -2.07
N ARG A 140 1.47 11.37 -1.29
CA ARG A 140 1.46 11.32 0.17
C ARG A 140 0.07 11.63 0.74
N ASP A 141 -0.58 12.69 0.28
CA ASP A 141 -1.90 13.11 0.76
C ASP A 141 -2.95 12.04 0.43
N LEU A 142 -2.92 11.46 -0.78
CA LEU A 142 -3.76 10.32 -1.16
C LEU A 142 -3.56 9.11 -0.24
N THR A 143 -2.31 8.83 0.16
CA THR A 143 -2.01 7.75 1.12
C THR A 143 -2.62 8.04 2.48
N ILE A 144 -2.53 9.29 2.97
CA ILE A 144 -3.11 9.71 4.25
C ILE A 144 -4.64 9.59 4.20
N TYR A 145 -5.28 10.12 3.15
CA TYR A 145 -6.73 10.04 3.00
C TYR A 145 -7.22 8.60 2.89
N SER A 146 -6.51 7.75 2.15
CA SER A 146 -6.82 6.32 2.08
C SER A 146 -6.74 5.65 3.45
N ALA A 147 -5.70 5.93 4.23
CA ALA A 147 -5.58 5.41 5.60
C ALA A 147 -6.72 5.93 6.49
N ALA A 148 -6.94 7.24 6.53
CA ALA A 148 -7.99 7.85 7.35
C ALA A 148 -9.37 7.27 7.04
N PHE A 149 -9.69 7.06 5.75
CA PHE A 149 -10.95 6.47 5.32
C PHE A 149 -11.10 5.00 5.77
N MET A 150 -10.06 4.17 5.57
CA MET A 150 -10.12 2.74 5.94
C MET A 150 -10.25 2.54 7.45
N TYR A 151 -9.44 3.25 8.23
CA TYR A 151 -9.49 3.17 9.69
C TYR A 151 -10.75 3.83 10.26
N GLY A 152 -11.12 5.00 9.75
CA GLY A 152 -12.31 5.74 10.20
C GLY A 152 -13.60 4.96 9.96
N SER A 153 -13.75 4.35 8.79
CA SER A 153 -14.92 3.51 8.48
C SER A 153 -15.01 2.27 9.39
N SER A 154 -13.88 1.62 9.65
CA SER A 154 -13.83 0.45 10.54
C SER A 154 -14.12 0.81 12.00
N MET A 155 -13.54 1.90 12.51
CA MET A 155 -13.82 2.39 13.86
C MET A 155 -15.30 2.79 14.02
N SER A 156 -15.86 3.46 13.02
CA SER A 156 -17.27 3.84 13.01
C SER A 156 -18.18 2.60 13.02
N PHE A 157 -17.85 1.59 12.21
CA PHE A 157 -18.58 0.31 12.19
C PHE A 157 -18.55 -0.38 13.56
N VAL A 158 -17.37 -0.52 14.17
CA VAL A 158 -17.23 -1.11 15.50
C VAL A 158 -18.01 -0.31 16.55
N ALA A 159 -17.92 1.01 16.52
CA ALA A 159 -18.63 1.88 17.47
C ALA A 159 -20.15 1.72 17.35
N VAL A 160 -20.70 1.70 16.13
CA VAL A 160 -22.14 1.48 15.90
C VAL A 160 -22.56 0.11 16.41
N MET A 161 -21.81 -0.95 16.09
CA MET A 161 -22.13 -2.29 16.55
C MET A 161 -22.09 -2.37 18.08
N GLN A 162 -21.04 -1.86 18.73
CA GLN A 162 -20.86 -2.01 20.17
C GLN A 162 -21.78 -1.11 21.01
N TYR A 163 -22.02 0.13 20.59
CA TYR A 163 -22.75 1.11 21.41
C TYR A 163 -24.19 1.36 20.97
N ALA A 164 -24.49 1.29 19.67
CA ALA A 164 -25.85 1.54 19.18
C ALA A 164 -26.68 0.25 19.10
N VAL A 165 -26.07 -0.87 18.70
CA VAL A 165 -26.75 -2.18 18.69
C VAL A 165 -26.59 -2.88 20.04
N GLY A 166 -25.37 -2.94 20.58
CA GLY A 166 -25.10 -3.45 21.92
C GLY A 166 -25.37 -4.94 22.12
N SER A 167 -25.28 -5.39 23.37
CA SER A 167 -25.66 -6.74 23.79
C SER A 167 -27.19 -6.87 23.84
N HIS A 168 -27.71 -8.03 23.43
CA HIS A 168 -29.13 -8.35 23.56
C HIS A 168 -29.32 -9.57 24.47
N VAL A 169 -30.53 -9.73 25.00
CA VAL A 169 -30.92 -10.91 25.79
C VAL A 169 -31.60 -11.91 24.85
N ASP A 170 -31.08 -13.12 24.80
CA ASP A 170 -31.65 -14.22 23.99
C ASP A 170 -32.85 -14.88 24.71
N GLU A 171 -33.59 -15.73 24.00
CA GLU A 171 -34.80 -16.44 24.49
C GLU A 171 -34.55 -17.25 25.78
N ASN A 172 -33.30 -17.66 26.00
CA ASN A 172 -32.86 -18.38 27.21
C ASN A 172 -32.46 -17.46 28.38
N ASN A 173 -32.82 -16.17 28.34
CA ASN A 173 -32.48 -15.15 29.33
C ASN A 173 -30.96 -14.99 29.54
N ARG A 174 -30.19 -15.18 28.47
CA ARG A 174 -28.72 -15.01 28.46
C ARG A 174 -28.36 -13.72 27.76
N THR A 175 -27.48 -12.92 28.36
CA THR A 175 -26.93 -11.73 27.72
C THR A 175 -25.90 -12.14 26.67
N ILE A 176 -26.22 -11.95 25.40
CA ILE A 176 -25.32 -12.19 24.27
C ILE A 176 -24.48 -10.94 24.02
N ARG A 177 -23.17 -11.06 24.23
CA ARG A 177 -22.17 -10.04 23.96
C ARG A 177 -21.85 -10.03 22.47
N LEU A 178 -21.84 -8.85 21.87
CA LEU A 178 -21.67 -8.68 20.43
C LEU A 178 -20.18 -8.71 20.05
N LEU A 179 -19.81 -9.57 19.10
CA LEU A 179 -18.47 -9.55 18.50
C LEU A 179 -18.39 -8.51 17.37
N VAL A 180 -17.18 -8.18 16.90
CA VAL A 180 -17.01 -7.30 15.73
C VAL A 180 -17.64 -7.97 14.49
N TYR A 181 -17.40 -9.26 14.35
CA TYR A 181 -18.07 -10.13 13.38
C TYR A 181 -18.59 -11.37 14.09
N PRO A 182 -19.73 -11.95 13.66
CA PRO A 182 -20.20 -13.20 14.23
C PRO A 182 -19.17 -14.33 14.04
N ALA A 183 -19.08 -15.24 14.98
CA ALA A 183 -18.16 -16.37 14.93
C ALA A 183 -18.92 -17.65 15.27
N TYR A 184 -18.55 -18.75 14.62
CA TYR A 184 -19.23 -20.03 14.81
C TYR A 184 -19.10 -20.51 16.26
N SER A 185 -20.23 -20.74 16.91
CA SER A 185 -20.30 -21.08 18.35
C SER A 185 -20.15 -22.57 18.63
N GLY A 186 -20.22 -23.43 17.60
CA GLY A 186 -20.16 -24.89 17.78
C GLY A 186 -18.77 -25.46 18.13
N LEU A 187 -17.68 -24.73 17.88
CA LEU A 187 -16.32 -25.19 18.24
C LEU A 187 -15.95 -24.87 19.69
N PHE A 188 -16.41 -23.73 20.21
CA PHE A 188 -16.20 -23.29 21.58
C PHE A 188 -17.23 -22.22 21.92
N ASP A 189 -17.63 -22.15 23.19
CA ASP A 189 -18.57 -21.14 23.66
C ASP A 189 -17.92 -19.74 23.67
N VAL A 190 -18.17 -18.98 22.61
CA VAL A 190 -17.61 -17.64 22.40
C VAL A 190 -18.12 -16.62 23.42
N GLN A 191 -19.20 -16.91 24.16
CA GLN A 191 -19.77 -15.99 25.14
C GLN A 191 -19.08 -16.11 26.52
N LYS A 192 -18.31 -17.18 26.74
CA LYS A 192 -17.62 -17.44 28.01
C LYS A 192 -16.33 -16.61 28.13
N THR A 193 -16.11 -15.98 29.28
CA THR A 193 -14.80 -15.36 29.61
C THR A 193 -13.77 -16.46 29.95
N PRO A 194 -12.52 -16.38 29.45
CA PRO A 194 -11.90 -15.30 28.66
C PRO A 194 -11.93 -15.49 27.12
N ILE A 195 -12.75 -16.42 26.61
CA ILE A 195 -12.82 -16.76 25.18
C ILE A 195 -13.37 -15.58 24.39
N TYR A 196 -14.44 -14.96 24.87
CA TYR A 196 -15.05 -13.77 24.24
C TYR A 196 -14.02 -12.67 23.99
N GLU A 197 -13.30 -12.27 25.05
CA GLU A 197 -12.30 -11.20 24.99
C GLU A 197 -11.16 -11.54 24.02
N THR A 198 -10.74 -12.81 24.01
CA THR A 198 -9.67 -13.29 23.12
C THR A 198 -10.10 -13.21 21.65
N VAL A 199 -11.29 -13.71 21.31
CA VAL A 199 -11.82 -13.67 19.94
C VAL A 199 -12.04 -12.24 19.49
N TYR A 200 -12.58 -11.38 20.38
CA TYR A 200 -12.79 -9.97 20.08
C TYR A 200 -11.46 -9.26 19.75
N ILE A 201 -10.42 -9.47 20.55
CA ILE A 201 -9.08 -8.91 20.29
C ILE A 201 -8.53 -9.42 18.95
N LEU A 202 -8.65 -10.72 18.67
CA LEU A 202 -8.18 -11.30 17.41
C LEU A 202 -8.93 -10.73 16.19
N GLN A 203 -10.25 -10.50 16.30
CA GLN A 203 -11.02 -9.84 15.25
C GLN A 203 -10.56 -8.39 15.03
N CYS A 204 -10.31 -7.63 16.09
CA CYS A 204 -9.75 -6.28 15.99
C CYS A 204 -8.39 -6.27 15.29
N VAL A 205 -7.51 -7.23 15.62
CA VAL A 205 -6.20 -7.40 14.96
C VAL A 205 -6.39 -7.76 13.48
N CYS A 206 -7.34 -8.66 13.15
CA CYS A 206 -7.69 -9.01 11.78
C CYS A 206 -8.13 -7.76 10.98
N THR A 207 -9.11 -7.00 11.49
CA THR A 207 -9.57 -5.76 10.84
C THR A 207 -8.44 -4.75 10.66
N PHE A 208 -7.58 -4.59 11.67
CA PHE A 208 -6.40 -3.72 11.58
C PHE A 208 -5.46 -4.14 10.44
N VAL A 209 -5.14 -5.44 10.33
CA VAL A 209 -4.30 -5.99 9.26
C VAL A 209 -4.93 -5.74 7.88
N LEU A 210 -6.23 -6.03 7.71
CA LEU A 210 -6.94 -5.84 6.45
C LEU A 210 -6.97 -4.37 6.01
N ASN A 211 -7.19 -3.44 6.94
CA ASN A 211 -7.12 -2.01 6.68
C ASN A 211 -5.72 -1.58 6.27
N THR A 212 -4.69 -2.08 6.96
CA THR A 212 -3.29 -1.78 6.64
C THR A 212 -2.92 -2.26 5.23
N ILE A 213 -3.35 -3.47 4.84
CA ILE A 213 -3.13 -4.01 3.49
C ILE A 213 -3.80 -3.13 2.44
N SER A 214 -5.05 -2.75 2.65
CA SER A 214 -5.82 -1.93 1.71
C SER A 214 -5.19 -0.54 1.55
N SER A 215 -4.91 0.16 2.66
CA SER A 215 -4.25 1.47 2.63
C SER A 215 -2.83 1.41 2.06
N GLY A 216 -2.08 0.33 2.35
CA GLY A 216 -0.74 0.11 1.80
C GLY A 216 -0.76 -0.10 0.29
N THR A 217 -1.73 -0.86 -0.22
CA THR A 217 -1.92 -1.08 -1.65
C THR A 217 -2.29 0.21 -2.37
N CYS A 218 -3.28 0.93 -1.85
CA CYS A 218 -3.69 2.23 -2.40
C CYS A 218 -2.56 3.25 -2.34
N GLY A 219 -1.80 3.29 -1.25
CA GLY A 219 -0.67 4.19 -1.08
C GLY A 219 0.50 3.88 -2.03
N LEU A 220 0.80 2.60 -2.29
CA LEU A 220 1.79 2.22 -3.32
C LEU A 220 1.35 2.65 -4.71
N ALA A 221 0.08 2.40 -5.06
CA ALA A 221 -0.47 2.83 -6.34
C ALA A 221 -0.40 4.36 -6.49
N ALA A 222 -0.81 5.10 -5.47
CA ALA A 222 -0.75 6.56 -5.45
C ALA A 222 0.69 7.07 -5.58
N LEU A 223 1.64 6.51 -4.82
CA LEU A 223 3.04 6.89 -4.86
C LEU A 223 3.64 6.68 -6.26
N PHE A 224 3.50 5.48 -6.83
CA PHE A 224 4.09 5.18 -8.13
C PHE A 224 3.42 5.94 -9.27
N ALA A 225 2.08 6.06 -9.25
CA ALA A 225 1.36 6.83 -10.27
C ALA A 225 1.77 8.30 -10.23
N THR A 226 1.78 8.92 -9.04
CA THR A 226 2.15 10.34 -8.92
C THR A 226 3.62 10.59 -9.22
N HIS A 227 4.53 9.69 -8.83
CA HIS A 227 5.94 9.80 -9.22
C HIS A 227 6.11 9.73 -10.75
N ALA A 228 5.44 8.78 -11.40
CA ALA A 228 5.46 8.67 -12.86
C ALA A 228 4.89 9.93 -13.54
N CYS A 229 3.76 10.47 -13.06
CA CYS A 229 3.22 11.75 -13.55
C CYS A 229 4.22 12.89 -13.36
N GLY A 230 4.90 12.95 -12.22
CA GLY A 230 5.93 13.97 -11.97
C GLY A 230 7.12 13.86 -12.91
N GLN A 231 7.61 12.64 -13.18
CA GLN A 231 8.69 12.42 -14.15
C GLN A 231 8.28 12.84 -15.57
N ILE A 232 7.06 12.48 -15.98
CA ILE A 232 6.52 12.86 -17.29
C ILE A 232 6.47 14.39 -17.43
N ASP A 233 5.94 15.09 -16.42
CA ASP A 233 5.86 16.56 -16.45
C ASP A 233 7.25 17.23 -16.43
N VAL A 234 8.23 16.67 -15.71
CA VAL A 234 9.63 17.14 -15.76
C VAL A 234 10.16 17.03 -17.19
N ILE A 235 9.97 15.87 -17.84
CA ILE A 235 10.42 15.63 -19.22
C ILE A 235 9.73 16.61 -20.19
N MET A 236 8.41 16.82 -20.06
CA MET A 236 7.69 17.80 -20.89
C MET A 236 8.23 19.21 -20.70
N SER A 237 8.54 19.59 -19.45
CA SER A 237 9.08 20.91 -19.15
C SER A 237 10.47 21.12 -19.78
N GLN A 238 11.34 20.11 -19.72
CA GLN A 238 12.66 20.15 -20.36
C GLN A 238 12.58 20.18 -21.89
N LEU A 239 11.63 19.43 -22.48
CA LEU A 239 11.37 19.45 -23.93
C LEU A 239 10.94 20.83 -24.41
N ASN A 240 10.04 21.50 -23.68
CA ASN A 240 9.60 22.85 -24.03
C ASN A 240 10.76 23.85 -23.98
N ASP A 241 11.61 23.78 -22.96
CA ASP A 241 12.79 24.65 -22.86
C ASP A 241 13.74 24.43 -24.05
N LEU A 242 13.96 23.18 -24.49
CA LEU A 242 14.80 22.87 -25.65
C LEU A 242 14.21 23.40 -26.96
N VAL A 243 12.89 23.35 -27.09
CA VAL A 243 12.16 23.88 -28.25
C VAL A 243 12.26 25.41 -28.29
N ASP A 244 12.05 26.08 -27.15
CA ASP A 244 12.17 27.53 -27.02
C ASP A 244 13.63 28.02 -27.20
N GLU A 245 14.62 27.28 -26.69
CA GLU A 245 16.05 27.54 -26.95
C GLU A 245 16.42 27.35 -28.43
N LYS A 246 15.83 26.36 -29.12
CA LYS A 246 15.98 26.19 -30.57
C LYS A 246 15.36 27.33 -31.36
N PHE A 247 14.24 27.89 -30.89
CA PHE A 247 13.63 29.05 -31.52
C PHE A 247 14.42 30.34 -31.27
N THR A 248 15.23 30.41 -30.21
CA THR A 248 16.10 31.57 -29.90
C THR A 248 17.53 31.45 -30.44
N LYS A 249 18.09 30.24 -30.64
CA LYS A 249 19.39 30.03 -31.31
C LYS A 249 19.23 29.50 -32.73
N LYS A 250 19.28 30.45 -33.67
CA LYS A 250 19.40 30.23 -35.11
C LYS A 250 20.75 29.61 -35.48
N ASN A 251 20.98 28.32 -35.18
CA ASN A 251 21.96 27.42 -35.83
C ASN A 251 22.04 26.07 -35.08
N TYR A 252 21.07 25.17 -35.20
CA TYR A 252 21.31 23.75 -34.90
C TYR A 252 20.32 22.84 -35.65
N ASN A 253 20.84 21.77 -36.25
CA ASN A 253 20.13 20.98 -37.26
C ASN A 253 18.96 20.18 -36.62
N PRO A 254 17.70 20.40 -37.03
CA PRO A 254 16.52 19.85 -36.35
C PRO A 254 16.38 18.33 -36.46
N ASP A 255 16.92 17.71 -37.51
CA ASP A 255 16.71 16.29 -37.82
C ASP A 255 17.40 15.32 -36.84
N THR A 256 18.55 15.72 -36.27
CA THR A 256 19.32 14.86 -35.36
C THR A 256 18.63 14.67 -34.02
N GLN A 257 17.92 15.71 -33.56
CA GLN A 257 17.24 15.69 -32.25
C GLN A 257 15.87 15.01 -32.33
N LEU A 258 15.17 15.14 -33.47
CA LEU A 258 13.95 14.37 -33.72
C LEU A 258 14.26 12.87 -33.71
N MET A 259 15.42 12.49 -34.24
CA MET A 259 15.89 11.10 -34.23
C MET A 259 16.19 10.59 -32.82
N GLU A 260 16.77 11.42 -31.93
CA GLU A 260 16.98 11.07 -30.52
C GLU A 260 15.67 10.91 -29.75
N ILE A 261 14.69 11.79 -29.97
CA ILE A 261 13.38 11.73 -29.31
C ILE A 261 12.60 10.49 -29.78
N VAL A 262 12.61 10.18 -31.07
CA VAL A 262 11.97 8.97 -31.62
C VAL A 262 12.66 7.71 -31.10
N GLN A 263 14.00 7.70 -30.98
CA GLN A 263 14.72 6.57 -30.36
C GLN A 263 14.38 6.42 -28.88
N HIS A 264 14.25 7.51 -28.12
CA HIS A 264 13.88 7.46 -26.71
C HIS A 264 12.45 6.94 -26.52
N HIS A 265 11.51 7.41 -27.34
CA HIS A 265 10.12 6.97 -27.33
C HIS A 265 9.97 5.49 -27.74
N MET A 266 10.72 5.03 -28.75
CA MET A 266 10.77 3.61 -29.15
C MET A 266 11.39 2.71 -28.07
N LYS A 267 12.37 3.22 -27.32
CA LYS A 267 13.00 2.45 -26.23
C LYS A 267 12.04 2.25 -25.06
N ILE A 268 11.19 3.23 -24.76
CA ILE A 268 10.13 3.13 -23.75
C ILE A 268 9.02 2.15 -24.19
N LEU A 269 8.64 2.16 -25.47
CA LEU A 269 7.63 1.24 -26.02
C LEU A 269 8.09 -0.24 -26.07
N LYS A 270 9.40 -0.49 -26.07
CA LYS A 270 9.98 -1.85 -26.05
C LYS A 270 9.94 -2.54 -24.68
N TYR A 271 9.51 -1.86 -23.61
CA TYR A 271 9.32 -2.41 -22.26
C TYR A 271 7.89 -2.88 -21.98
N LYS A 272 7.13 -3.23 -23.02
CA LYS A 272 5.83 -3.88 -22.89
C LYS A 272 5.98 -5.40 -22.79
#